data_AF-A0A379JU92-F1
#
_entry.id   AF-A0A379JU92-F1
#
_cell.length_a   1.000
_cell.length_b   1.000
_cell.length_c   1.000
_cell.angle_alpha   90.00
_cell.angle_beta   90.00
_cell.angle_gamma   90.00
#
_symmetry.space_group_name_H-M   'P 1'
#
loop_
_entity.id
_entity.type
_entity.pdbx_description
1 polymer ?
#
loop_
_entity_poly.entity_id
_entity_poly.type
_entity_poly.pdbx_seq_one_letter_code
_entity_poly.pdbx_strand_id
1 'polypeptide(L)' 'MFHLGGSFKASQNVTLNAAIYNLLDKDFVKGKAYTTYANSGAANGTAYGTDYIQSTQSTTGVMEEGRRLWLSAVVEF' A
#
# COMPACT_ATOMS: atom_id res chain seq x y z
N MET A 1 -1.45 1.12 9.36
CA MET A 1 -0.86 2.07 8.39
C MET A 1 -0.85 3.44 9.04
N PHE A 2 0.27 4.17 9.02
CA PHE A 2 0.37 5.51 9.62
C PHE A 2 0.49 6.56 8.52
N HIS A 3 -0.30 7.63 8.62
CA HIS A 3 -0.39 8.71 7.64
C HIS A 3 -0.21 10.04 8.35
N LEU A 4 0.44 10.98 7.68
CA LEU A 4 0.64 12.33 8.19
C LEU A 4 0.18 13.34 7.14
N GLY A 5 -0.69 14.26 7.53
CA GLY A 5 -1.17 15.34 6.68
C GLY A 5 -0.98 16.68 7.37
N GLY A 6 -0.73 17.72 6.58
CA GLY A 6 -0.58 19.09 7.03
C GLY A 6 -1.19 20.07 6.04
N SER A 7 -1.66 21.19 6.56
CA SER A 7 -2.15 22.33 5.78
C SER A 7 -1.44 23.60 6.27
N PHE A 8 -0.99 24.43 5.34
CA PHE A 8 -0.29 25.67 5.61
C PHE A 8 -0.93 26.80 4.82
N LYS A 9 -1.51 27.77 5.53
CA LYS A 9 -2.04 29.01 4.95
C LYS A 9 -0.88 29.95 4.64
N ALA A 10 -0.37 29.88 3.42
CA ALA A 10 0.78 30.65 2.96
C ALA A 10 0.45 32.15 2.78
N SER A 11 -0.80 32.47 2.44
CA SER A 11 -1.31 33.83 2.34
C SER A 11 -2.81 33.86 2.67
N GLN A 12 -3.43 35.05 2.71
CA GLN A 12 -4.88 35.17 2.89
C GLN A 12 -5.67 34.34 1.86
N ASN A 13 -5.15 34.27 0.64
CA ASN A 13 -5.77 33.65 -0.53
C ASN A 13 -5.13 32.34 -0.97
N VAL A 14 -4.08 31.86 -0.30
CA VAL A 14 -3.32 30.68 -0.74
C VAL A 14 -3.15 29.71 0.42
N THR A 15 -3.62 28.49 0.22
CA THR A 15 -3.45 27.38 1.16
C THR A 15 -2.77 26.21 0.49
N LEU A 16 -1.68 25.74 1.08
CA LEU A 16 -0.93 24.56 0.64
C LEU A 16 -1.30 23.36 1.51
N ASN A 17 -1.54 22.23 0.89
CA ASN A 17 -1.87 20.97 1.58
C ASN A 17 -0.87 19.91 1.15
N ALA A 18 -0.35 19.16 2.11
CA ALA A 18 0.53 18.04 1.87
C ALA A 18 0.12 16.84 2.73
N ALA A 19 0.13 15.65 2.14
CA ALA A 19 -0.11 14.41 2.84
C ALA A 19 0.92 13.36 2.42
N ILE A 20 1.41 12.60 3.39
CA ILE A 20 2.24 11.43 3.19
C ILE A 20 1.53 10.22 3.78
N TYR A 21 1.27 9.25 2.91
CA TYR A 21 0.63 7.98 3.23
C TYR A 21 1.69 6.90 3.40
N ASN A 22 1.45 5.98 4.34
CA ASN A 22 2.41 4.93 4.69
C ASN A 22 3.79 5.52 5.06
N LEU A 23 3.80 6.47 6.00
CA LEU A 23 5.03 7.19 6.41
C LEU A 23 6.13 6.23 6.88
N LEU A 24 5.74 5.18 7.60
CA LEU A 24 6.65 4.16 8.12
C LEU A 24 7.12 3.15 7.04
N ASP A 25 6.75 3.38 5.77
CA ASP A 25 7.12 2.57 4.60
C ASP A 25 6.93 1.08 4.86
N LYS A 26 5.72 0.74 5.30
CA LYS A 26 5.35 -0.64 5.53
C LYS A 26 5.35 -1.34 4.16
N ASP A 27 6.24 -2.31 4.03
CA ASP A 27 6.31 -3.20 2.87
C ASP A 27 5.16 -4.22 2.94
N PHE A 28 4.14 -4.02 2.11
CA PHE A 28 3.01 -4.92 1.94
C PHE A 28 3.26 -6.01 0.88
N VAL A 29 4.40 -5.94 0.16
CA VAL A 29 4.83 -6.87 -0.89
C VAL A 29 5.73 -7.97 -0.32
N LYS A 30 6.09 -7.90 0.97
CA LYS A 30 6.86 -8.94 1.66
C LYS A 30 6.08 -10.25 1.69
N GLY A 31 6.25 -11.01 0.62
CA GLY A 31 5.62 -12.30 0.39
C GLY A 31 6.62 -13.41 0.55
N LYS A 32 6.26 -14.34 1.43
CA LYS A 32 7.05 -15.55 1.65
C LYS A 32 6.63 -16.55 0.59
N ALA A 33 7.61 -17.10 -0.12
CA ALA A 33 7.39 -18.26 -0.98
C ALA A 33 6.99 -19.45 -0.09
N TYR A 34 5.88 -20.10 -0.39
CA TYR A 34 5.48 -21.34 0.26
C TYR A 34 5.34 -22.46 -0.77
N THR A 35 5.81 -23.64 -0.39
CA THR A 35 5.75 -24.84 -1.23
C THR A 35 4.31 -25.33 -1.28
N THR A 36 3.76 -25.50 -2.48
CA THR A 36 2.45 -26.12 -2.68
C THR A 36 2.61 -27.63 -2.79
N TYR A 37 1.62 -28.38 -2.30
CA TYR A 37 1.63 -29.84 -2.35
C TYR A 37 0.48 -30.32 -3.23
N ALA A 38 0.74 -31.33 -4.06
CA ALA A 38 -0.30 -32.07 -4.75
C ALA A 38 -1.15 -32.85 -3.74
N ASN A 39 -2.35 -33.27 -4.16
CA ASN A 39 -3.25 -34.08 -3.34
C ASN A 39 -2.62 -35.43 -2.90
N SER A 40 -1.55 -35.85 -3.58
CA SER A 40 -0.69 -37.00 -3.26
C SER A 40 0.39 -36.71 -2.21
N GLY A 41 0.46 -35.50 -1.66
CA GLY A 41 1.46 -35.08 -0.66
C GLY A 41 2.83 -34.70 -1.23
N ALA A 42 3.05 -34.82 -2.54
CA ALA A 42 4.29 -34.40 -3.18
C ALA A 42 4.33 -32.88 -3.39
N ALA A 43 5.49 -32.25 -3.19
CA ALA A 43 5.68 -30.84 -3.53
C ALA A 43 5.45 -30.63 -5.03
N ASN A 44 4.54 -29.73 -5.41
CA ASN A 44 4.06 -29.52 -6.78
C ASN A 44 4.17 -28.05 -7.23
N GLY A 45 5.01 -27.25 -6.56
CA GLY A 45 5.32 -25.90 -6.98
C GLY A 45 5.65 -24.95 -5.83
N THR A 46 5.92 -23.71 -6.21
CA THR A 46 6.12 -22.59 -5.29
C THR A 46 5.01 -21.58 -5.55
N ALA A 47 4.22 -21.26 -4.52
CA ALA A 47 3.26 -20.17 -4.56
C ALA A 47 3.82 -18.97 -3.79
N TYR A 48 3.46 -17.78 -4.27
CA TYR A 48 3.84 -16.51 -3.67
C TYR A 48 2.59 -15.88 -3.06
N GLY A 49 2.62 -15.61 -1.76
CA GLY A 49 1.57 -14.85 -1.07
C GLY A 49 2.23 -13.81 -0.18
N THR A 50 1.63 -12.62 -0.10
CA THR A 50 2.11 -11.57 0.82
C THR A 50 1.52 -11.80 2.20
N ASP A 51 2.23 -11.40 3.27
CA ASP A 51 1.72 -11.51 4.65
C ASP A 51 0.39 -10.72 4.87
N TYR A 52 -0.03 -9.91 3.88
CA TYR A 52 -1.23 -9.07 3.90
C TYR A 52 -2.27 -9.40 2.80
N ILE A 53 -1.98 -10.31 1.87
CA ILE A 53 -2.91 -10.76 0.82
C ILE A 53 -2.86 -12.30 0.72
N GLN A 54 -3.95 -12.96 1.10
CA GLN A 54 -4.20 -14.34 0.68
C GLN A 54 -4.93 -14.33 -0.67
N SER A 55 -4.19 -14.45 -1.78
CA SER A 55 -4.79 -14.69 -3.09
C SER A 55 -4.95 -16.20 -3.27
N THR A 56 -6.14 -16.73 -2.96
CA THR A 56 -6.58 -18.02 -3.47
C THR A 56 -7.12 -17.80 -4.88
N GLN A 57 -7.31 -18.88 -5.66
CA GLN A 57 -7.69 -18.86 -7.09
C GLN A 57 -8.99 -18.09 -7.42
N SER A 58 -9.65 -17.48 -6.43
CA SER A 58 -10.88 -16.71 -6.54
C SER A 58 -10.90 -15.41 -5.69
N THR A 59 -9.75 -14.89 -5.20
CA THR A 59 -9.69 -13.58 -4.52
C THR A 59 -8.86 -12.60 -5.33
N THR A 60 -9.54 -11.67 -6.02
CA THR A 60 -8.93 -10.47 -6.60
C THR A 60 -8.89 -9.40 -5.52
N GLY A 61 -7.69 -9.05 -5.05
CA GLY A 61 -7.45 -7.93 -4.14
C GLY A 61 -6.44 -6.98 -4.76
N VAL A 62 -6.67 -5.68 -4.62
CA VAL A 62 -5.67 -4.68 -4.99
C VAL A 62 -4.55 -4.68 -3.94
N MET A 63 -3.30 -4.66 -4.38
CA MET A 63 -2.15 -4.54 -3.50
C MET A 63 -2.15 -3.15 -2.86
N GLU A 64 -2.01 -3.06 -1.54
CA GLU A 64 -1.86 -1.77 -0.88
C GLU A 64 -0.53 -1.14 -1.33
N GLU A 65 -0.59 0.03 -1.95
CA GLU A 65 0.57 0.74 -2.47
C GLU A 65 1.54 1.13 -1.34
N GLY A 66 2.83 1.24 -1.68
CA GLY A 66 3.88 1.69 -0.77
C GLY A 66 3.71 3.16 -0.34
N ARG A 67 4.80 3.78 0.12
CA ARG A 67 4.77 5.20 0.51
C ARG A 67 4.28 6.09 -0.65
N ARG A 68 3.25 6.89 -0.39
CA ARG A 68 2.68 7.84 -1.37
C ARG A 68 2.67 9.27 -0.84
N LEU A 69 3.13 10.20 -1.65
CA LEU A 69 3.13 11.63 -1.37
C LEU A 69 2.03 12.32 -2.19
N TRP A 70 1.30 13.24 -1.57
CA TRP A 70 0.26 14.03 -2.22
C TRP A 70 0.42 15.51 -1.85
N LEU A 71 0.36 16.39 -2.84
CA LEU A 71 0.46 17.84 -2.68
C LEU A 71 -0.70 18.51 -3.41
N SER A 72 -1.25 19.57 -2.82
CA SER A 72 -2.30 20.40 -3.41
C SER A 72 -2.15 21.86 -2.99
N ALA A 73 -2.61 22.77 -3.84
CA ALA A 73 -2.67 24.20 -3.59
C ALA A 73 -4.08 24.71 -3.90
N VAL A 74 -4.64 25.49 -2.98
CA VAL A 74 -5.92 26.17 -3.12
C VAL A 74 -5.65 27.66 -3.22
N VAL A 75 -6.18 28.28 -4.28
CA VAL A 75 -6.08 29.72 -4.54
C VAL A 75 -7.49 30.30 -4.61
N GLU A 76 -7.75 31.31 -3.78
CA GLU A 76 -9.04 31.98 -3.66
C GLU A 76 -8.93 33.42 -4.18
N PHE A 77 -9.91 33.89 -4.96
CA PHE A 77 -9.90 35.21 -5.60
C PHE A 77 -10.97 36.13 -5.01
#